data_AF-A0A3D3NCA3-F1
#
_entry.id   AF-A0A3D3NCA3-F1
#
_cell.length_a   1.000
_cell.length_b   1.000
_cell.length_c   1.000
_cell.angle_alpha   90.00
_cell.angle_beta   90.00
_cell.angle_gamma   90.00
#
_symmetry.space_group_name_H-M   'P 1'
#
loop_
_entity.id
_entity.type
_entity.pdbx_description
1 polymer ?
#
loop_
_entity_poly.entity_id
_entity_poly.type
_entity_poly.pdbx_seq_one_letter_code
_entity_poly.pdbx_strand_id
1 'polypeptide(L)'
;LLTRIKPGTIRLKVPDRDEYELVYVSGGMLEVQPELITVLADTAIRAHDLDEAKAAEAKRRAEEALRDRTADINLATAEAELAQAVAQLQAIKKLRNRH
;
A
#
# COMPACT_ATOMS: atom_id res chain seq x y z
N LEU A 1 14.03 18.33 -20.66
CA LEU A 1 13.89 19.05 -19.36
C LEU A 1 14.36 18.12 -18.25
N LEU A 2 15.21 18.59 -17.33
CA LEU A 2 15.66 17.83 -16.16
C LEU A 2 15.26 18.57 -14.88
N THR A 3 14.59 17.89 -13.95
CA THR A 3 14.16 18.51 -12.69
C THR A 3 14.16 17.52 -11.53
N ARG A 4 14.30 18.03 -10.31
CA ARG A 4 14.16 17.23 -9.10
C ARG A 4 12.68 17.14 -8.71
N ILE A 5 12.23 15.94 -8.38
CA ILE A 5 10.87 15.71 -7.91
C ILE A 5 10.84 15.51 -6.39
N LYS A 6 9.82 16.08 -5.76
CA LYS A 6 9.52 15.85 -4.35
C LYS A 6 8.82 14.49 -4.17
N PRO A 7 8.92 13.88 -2.98
CA PRO A 7 8.14 12.69 -2.67
C PRO A 7 6.65 12.95 -2.85
N GLY A 8 5.93 12.01 -3.47
CA GLY A 8 4.51 12.18 -3.77
C GLY A 8 3.94 11.12 -4.71
N THR A 9 2.70 11.31 -5.11
CA THR A 9 1.98 10.37 -5.97
C THR A 9 1.97 10.87 -7.41
N ILE A 10 2.50 10.06 -8.33
CA ILE A 10 2.40 10.23 -9.77
C ILE A 10 1.11 9.58 -10.24
N ARG A 11 0.33 10.28 -11.09
CA ARG A 11 -0.86 9.74 -11.75
C ARG A 11 -0.53 9.48 -13.21
N LEU A 12 -0.69 8.25 -13.66
CA LEU A 12 -0.48 7.82 -15.03
C LEU A 12 -1.83 7.55 -15.68
N LYS A 13 -2.07 8.20 -16.82
CA LYS A 13 -3.21 7.88 -17.69
C LYS A 13 -2.70 7.00 -18.82
N VAL A 14 -2.96 5.70 -18.70
CA VAL A 14 -2.61 4.74 -19.74
C VAL A 14 -3.67 4.82 -20.84
N PRO A 15 -3.28 4.87 -22.13
CA PRO A 15 -4.22 4.70 -23.23
C PRO A 15 -5.05 3.43 -23.02
N ASP A 16 -6.34 3.47 -23.38
CA ASP A 16 -7.26 2.32 -23.30
C ASP A 16 -7.56 1.79 -21.88
N ARG A 17 -7.20 2.55 -20.83
CA ARG A 17 -7.67 2.32 -19.46
C ARG A 17 -8.48 3.50 -18.95
N ASP A 18 -9.66 3.24 -18.41
CA ASP A 18 -10.50 4.29 -17.79
C ASP A 18 -9.88 4.82 -16.49
N GLU A 19 -9.28 3.94 -15.70
CA GLU A 19 -8.70 4.28 -14.40
C GLU A 19 -7.28 4.85 -14.50
N TYR A 20 -6.96 5.75 -13.58
CA TYR A 20 -5.60 6.26 -13.42
C TYR A 20 -4.77 5.26 -12.63
N GLU A 21 -3.57 4.94 -13.13
CA GLU A 21 -2.59 4.23 -12.32
C GLU A 21 -1.88 5.21 -11.40
N LEU A 22 -1.85 4.91 -10.11
CA LEU A 22 -1.20 5.72 -9.10
C LEU A 22 0.11 5.07 -8.70
N VAL A 23 1.20 5.83 -8.69
CA VAL A 23 2.52 5.37 -8.24
C VAL A 23 3.06 6.35 -7.21
N TYR A 24 3.30 5.86 -6.00
CA TYR A 24 4.02 6.61 -5.00
C TYR A 24 5.52 6.57 -5.29
N VAL A 25 6.18 7.73 -5.28
CA VAL A 25 7.63 7.85 -5.41
C VAL A 25 8.20 8.56 -4.19
N SER A 26 9.33 8.07 -3.68
CA SER A 26 10.04 8.67 -2.54
C SER A 26 10.77 9.98 -2.88
N GLY A 27 10.64 10.47 -4.12
CA GLY A 27 11.39 11.59 -4.68
C GLY A 27 12.55 11.10 -5.57
N GLY A 28 13.24 12.05 -6.22
CA GLY A 28 14.30 11.71 -7.17
C GLY A 28 14.44 12.72 -8.30
N MET A 29 14.73 12.24 -9.51
CA MET A 29 14.96 13.07 -10.69
C MET A 29 14.03 12.68 -11.84
N LEU A 30 13.48 13.68 -12.52
CA LEU A 30 12.63 13.56 -13.68
C LEU A 30 13.36 14.10 -14.90
N GLU A 31 13.43 13.29 -15.95
CA GLU A 31 13.94 13.65 -17.27
C GLU A 31 12.81 13.54 -18.30
N VAL A 32 12.61 14.60 -19.06
CA VAL A 32 11.61 14.68 -20.14
C VAL A 32 12.35 14.85 -21.47
N GLN A 33 12.20 13.87 -22.35
CA GLN A 33 12.64 13.88 -23.75
C GLN A 33 11.41 13.92 -24.68
N PRO A 34 11.56 14.21 -25.99
CA PRO A 34 10.42 14.32 -26.90
C PRO A 34 9.57 13.05 -27.01
N GLU A 35 10.21 11.88 -26.95
CA GLU A 35 9.56 10.58 -27.15
C GLU A 35 9.32 9.81 -25.86
N LEU A 36 10.02 10.16 -24.76
CA LEU A 36 9.95 9.42 -23.50
C LEU A 36 10.17 10.31 -22.28
N ILE A 37 9.62 9.86 -21.16
CA ILE A 37 9.77 10.49 -19.85
C ILE A 37 10.35 9.45 -18.88
N THR A 38 11.47 9.77 -18.25
CA THR A 38 12.15 8.90 -17.29
C THR A 38 12.06 9.48 -15.89
N VAL A 39 11.62 8.65 -14.93
CA VAL A 39 11.61 8.98 -13.51
C VAL A 39 12.60 8.07 -12.80
N LEU A 40 13.65 8.64 -12.23
CA LEU A 40 14.62 7.94 -11.39
C LEU A 40 14.29 8.25 -9.93
N ALA A 41 13.90 7.24 -9.15
CA ALA A 41 13.56 7.36 -7.74
C ALA A 41 14.13 6.19 -6.93
N ASP A 42 14.49 6.45 -5.67
CA ASP A 42 15.02 5.41 -4.77
C ASP A 42 13.96 4.34 -4.45
N THR A 43 12.68 4.74 -4.45
CA THR A 43 11.55 3.84 -4.24
C THR A 43 10.37 4.29 -5.09
N ALA A 44 9.78 3.34 -5.83
CA ALA A 44 8.56 3.53 -6.60
C ALA A 44 7.60 2.36 -6.32
N ILE A 45 6.44 2.67 -5.74
CA ILE A 45 5.43 1.67 -5.33
C ILE A 45 4.13 1.98 -6.05
N ARG A 46 3.58 1.00 -6.78
CA ARG A 46 2.26 1.15 -7.41
C ARG A 46 1.17 1.08 -6.35
N ALA A 47 0.09 1.83 -6.51
CA ALA A 47 -0.97 1.89 -5.50
C ALA A 47 -1.67 0.55 -5.29
N HIS A 48 -1.81 -0.27 -6.35
CA HIS A 48 -2.33 -1.63 -6.18
C HIS A 48 -1.37 -2.51 -5.36
N ASP A 49 -0.06 -2.38 -5.59
CA ASP A 49 0.96 -3.07 -4.81
C ASP A 49 1.04 -2.55 -3.37
N LEU A 50 0.71 -1.27 -3.12
CA LEU A 50 0.68 -0.68 -1.78
C LEU A 50 -0.37 -1.35 -0.89
N ASP A 51 -1.56 -1.63 -1.44
CA ASP A 51 -2.65 -2.28 -0.70
C ASP A 51 -2.32 -3.74 -0.40
N GLU A 52 -1.74 -4.46 -1.36
CA GLU A 52 -1.34 -5.86 -1.17
C GLU A 52 -0.09 -6.00 -0.27
N ALA A 53 0.95 -5.20 -0.49
CA ALA A 53 2.19 -5.27 0.28
C ALA A 53 2.04 -4.77 1.72
N LYS A 54 1.27 -3.70 1.96
CA LYS A 54 0.98 -3.26 3.35
C LYS A 54 0.13 -4.27 4.09
N ALA A 55 -0.88 -4.86 3.44
CA ALA A 55 -1.69 -5.90 4.06
C ALA A 55 -0.84 -7.14 4.37
N ALA A 56 0.03 -7.55 3.44
CA ALA A 56 0.93 -8.68 3.62
C ALA A 56 1.99 -8.43 4.70
N GLU A 57 2.58 -7.24 4.77
CA GLU A 57 3.58 -6.87 5.79
C GLU A 57 2.93 -6.72 7.18
N ALA A 58 1.75 -6.12 7.27
CA ALA A 58 0.99 -6.05 8.51
C ALA A 58 0.60 -7.45 9.00
N LYS A 59 0.19 -8.33 8.09
CA LYS A 59 -0.06 -9.74 8.39
C LYS A 59 1.21 -10.43 8.89
N ARG A 60 2.36 -10.26 8.20
CA ARG A 60 3.63 -10.87 8.60
C ARG A 60 4.06 -10.40 9.99
N ARG A 61 4.00 -9.09 10.27
CA ARG A 61 4.32 -8.54 11.60
C ARG A 61 3.39 -9.07 12.70
N ALA A 62 2.10 -9.24 12.41
CA ALA A 62 1.16 -9.85 13.33
C ALA A 62 1.44 -11.35 13.54
N GLU A 63 1.80 -12.09 12.49
CA GLU A 63 2.20 -13.50 12.57
C GLU A 63 3.52 -13.68 13.35
N GLU A 64 4.48 -12.78 13.17
CA GLU A 64 5.74 -12.75 13.92
C GLU A 64 5.48 -12.45 15.41
N ALA A 65 4.64 -11.45 15.72
CA ALA A 65 4.25 -11.13 17.09
C ALA A 65 3.44 -12.24 17.78
N LEU A 66 2.64 -13.00 17.04
CA LEU A 66 1.88 -14.14 17.56
C LEU A 66 2.73 -15.40 17.77
N ARG A 67 3.87 -15.53 17.09
CA ARG A 67 4.84 -16.61 17.31
C ARG A 67 5.71 -16.35 18.54
N ASP A 68 5.92 -15.09 18.87
CA ASP A 68 6.67 -14.66 20.05
C ASP A 68 5.80 -14.68 21.33
N ARG A 69 5.11 -15.81 21.55
CA ARG A 69 4.28 -16.08 22.73
C ARG A 69 5.15 -16.26 23.97
N THR A 70 5.59 -15.14 24.54
CA THR A 70 6.25 -15.09 25.85
C THR A 70 5.63 -14.01 26.73
N ALA A 71 4.32 -14.04 26.96
CA ALA A 71 3.70 -13.47 28.15
C ALA A 71 2.20 -13.80 28.20
N ASP A 72 1.81 -14.63 29.16
CA ASP A 72 0.44 -15.01 29.57
C ASP A 72 -0.55 -13.84 29.84
N ILE A 73 -0.17 -12.58 29.65
CA ILE A 73 -0.96 -11.41 30.05
C ILE A 73 -1.92 -10.91 28.95
N ASN A 74 -1.77 -11.33 27.69
CA ASN A 74 -2.44 -10.66 26.56
C ASN A 74 -3.52 -11.48 25.83
N LEU A 75 -3.99 -12.61 26.35
CA LEU A 75 -4.99 -13.40 25.64
C LEU A 75 -6.32 -12.64 25.47
N ALA A 76 -6.79 -11.95 26.51
CA ALA A 76 -8.05 -11.18 26.45
C ALA A 76 -7.94 -9.95 25.53
N THR A 77 -6.78 -9.27 25.55
CA THR A 77 -6.52 -8.11 24.69
C THR A 77 -6.37 -8.54 23.23
N ALA A 78 -5.67 -9.65 22.99
CA ALA A 78 -5.48 -10.21 21.65
C ALA A 78 -6.80 -10.74 21.07
N GLU A 79 -7.69 -11.32 21.87
CA GLU A 79 -9.04 -11.71 21.43
C GLU A 79 -9.89 -10.50 21.06
N ALA A 80 -9.81 -9.41 21.84
CA ALA A 80 -10.51 -8.17 21.53
C ALA A 80 -10.01 -7.55 20.21
N GLU A 81 -8.69 -7.51 20.00
CA GLU A 81 -8.10 -7.01 18.76
C GLU A 81 -8.44 -7.91 17.56
N LEU A 82 -8.45 -9.23 17.74
CA LEU A 82 -8.85 -10.18 16.70
C LEU A 82 -10.32 -9.98 16.30
N ALA A 83 -11.21 -9.83 17.28
CA ALA A 83 -12.63 -9.57 17.04
C ALA A 83 -12.85 -8.24 16.29
N GLN A 84 -12.09 -7.20 16.63
CA GLN A 84 -12.15 -5.91 15.96
C GLN A 84 -11.66 -5.99 14.50
N ALA A 85 -10.57 -6.71 14.26
CA ALA A 85 -10.01 -6.91 12.93
C ALA A 85 -10.96 -7.71 12.03
N VAL A 86 -11.62 -8.75 12.56
CA VAL A 86 -12.63 -9.52 11.83
C VAL A 86 -13.85 -8.65 11.49
N ALA A 87 -14.31 -7.81 12.40
CA ALA A 87 -15.41 -6.88 12.16
C ALA A 87 -15.09 -5.86 11.04
N GLN A 88 -13.87 -5.32 11.03
CA GLN A 88 -13.42 -4.42 9.95
C GLN A 88 -13.37 -5.13 8.59
N LEU A 89 -12.86 -6.36 8.54
CA LEU A 89 -12.81 -7.14 7.30
C LEU A 89 -14.21 -7.45 6.75
N GLN A 90 -15.17 -7.74 7.63
CA GLN A 90 -16.56 -7.94 7.22
C GLN A 90 -17.21 -6.65 6.70
N ALA A 91 -16.92 -5.49 7.32
CA ALA A 91 -17.43 -4.20 6.86
C ALA A 91 -16.91 -3.85 5.46
N ILE A 92 -15.62 -4.09 5.20
CA ILE A 92 -14.99 -3.88 3.90
C ILE A 92 -15.60 -4.81 2.84
N LYS A 93 -15.82 -6.09 3.16
CA LYS A 93 -16.51 -7.02 2.25
C LYS A 93 -17.95 -6.60 1.93
N LYS A 94 -18.70 -6.09 2.90
CA LYS A 94 -20.08 -5.62 2.69
C LYS A 94 -20.16 -4.38 1.82
N LEU A 95 -19.19 -3.47 1.94
CA LEU A 95 -19.09 -2.28 1.09
C LEU A 95 -18.76 -2.66 -0.37
N ARG A 96 -17.91 -3.67 -0.57
CA ARG A 96 -17.52 -4.14 -1.90
C ARG A 96 -18.62 -4.91 -2.64
N ASN A 97 -19.55 -5.56 -1.93
CA ASN A 97 -20.66 -6.31 -2.53
C ASN A 97 -21.90 -5.45 -2.85
N ARG A 98 -21.83 -4.13 -2.64
CA ARG A 98 -22.94 -3.20 -2.91
C ARG A 98 -22.70 -2.32 -4.15
N HIS A 99 -21.67 -2.65 -4.93
CA HIS A 99 -21.39 -2.12 -6.26
C HIS A 99 -21.52 -3.22 -7.30
#